data_AF-A0A538K1D1-F1
#
_entry.id   AF-A0A538K1D1-F1
#
_cell.length_a   1.000
_cell.length_b   1.000
_cell.length_c   1.000
_cell.angle_alpha   90.00
_cell.angle_beta   90.00
_cell.angle_gamma   90.00
#
_symmetry.space_group_name_H-M   'P 1'
#
loop_
_entity.id
_entity.type
_entity.pdbx_description
1 polymer ?
#
loop_
_entity_poly.entity_id
_entity_poly.type
_entity_poly.pdbx_seq_one_letter_code
_entity_poly.pdbx_strand_id
1 'polypeptide(L)'
;MRLLARVRPGVDAPFLARMAPFMPFAVRLHVGVSLIGLLSLGVYLSPAMDLEANVPGFALGATVAVAAVLLIAGWHTRAGAVLLLAAGPLGMLEFGVSPVLQRIDLLGLAVFVLLTGPGRWSADHEAGRATDPTAEQAARAVWALKLAAGLALIFVAFVEKLADPDLARAFLAHHPDLNVAQAIGLPLGDTEFTRLAGAIEVLFGLLLISGALPQAIILIAGIPFNATLFFFGNTELIGHLPIYG
;
A
#
# COMPACT_ATOMS: atom_id res chain seq x y z
N MET A 1 -21.91 18.93 -3.96
CA MET A 1 -21.07 17.85 -3.41
C MET A 1 -21.19 17.69 -1.88
N ARG A 2 -21.24 18.76 -1.05
CA ARG A 2 -21.53 18.66 0.41
C ARG A 2 -22.95 18.17 0.79
N LEU A 3 -23.90 18.11 -0.17
CA LEU A 3 -25.29 17.73 0.09
C LEU A 3 -25.52 16.21 0.16
N LEU A 4 -24.81 15.40 -0.65
CA LEU A 4 -24.98 13.95 -0.66
C LEU A 4 -24.37 13.27 0.58
N ALA A 5 -23.33 13.88 1.17
CA ALA A 5 -22.71 13.40 2.40
C ALA A 5 -23.61 13.59 3.65
N ARG A 6 -24.69 14.38 3.57
CA ARG A 6 -25.68 14.53 4.67
C ARG A 6 -26.78 13.47 4.66
N VAL A 7 -27.02 12.81 3.52
CA VAL A 7 -28.22 11.96 3.34
C VAL A 7 -27.97 10.52 3.78
N ARG A 8 -26.72 10.06 3.70
CA ARG A 8 -26.29 8.80 4.33
C ARG A 8 -24.92 9.05 4.96
N PRO A 9 -24.79 9.15 6.31
CA PRO A 9 -23.49 8.83 6.90
C PRO A 9 -23.09 7.49 6.29
N GLY A 10 -21.89 7.42 5.71
CA GLY A 10 -21.41 6.20 5.04
C GLY A 10 -21.72 5.02 5.93
N VAL A 11 -22.21 3.91 5.38
CA VAL A 11 -22.81 2.78 6.11
C VAL A 11 -21.89 2.38 7.28
N ASP A 12 -22.10 3.00 8.43
CA ASP A 12 -21.37 2.75 9.64
C ASP A 12 -21.99 1.48 10.17
N ALA A 13 -21.51 0.34 9.67
CA ALA A 13 -21.81 -0.92 10.32
C ALA A 13 -21.30 -0.77 11.76
N PRO A 14 -22.17 -0.76 12.79
CA PRO A 14 -21.76 -0.48 14.18
C PRO A 14 -20.67 -1.45 14.66
N PHE A 15 -20.60 -2.62 14.02
CA PHE A 15 -19.51 -3.56 14.16
C PHE A 15 -18.14 -3.02 13.70
N LEU A 16 -18.04 -2.42 12.52
CA LEU A 16 -16.77 -1.88 11.98
C LEU A 16 -16.25 -0.71 12.82
N ALA A 17 -17.15 0.14 13.33
CA ALA A 17 -16.76 1.23 14.23
C ALA A 17 -16.08 0.72 15.51
N ARG A 18 -16.49 -0.46 16.02
CA ARG A 18 -15.85 -1.11 17.17
C ARG A 18 -14.44 -1.66 16.86
N MET A 19 -14.10 -1.84 15.60
CA MET A 19 -12.78 -2.32 15.15
C MET A 19 -11.78 -1.19 14.96
N ALA A 20 -12.21 0.07 14.92
CA ALA A 20 -11.33 1.22 14.69
C ALA A 20 -10.08 1.29 15.61
N PRO A 21 -10.16 0.96 16.92
CA PRO A 21 -8.98 0.95 17.79
C PRO A 21 -7.92 -0.11 17.45
N PHE A 22 -8.31 -1.14 16.69
CA PHE A 22 -7.42 -2.23 16.24
C PHE A 22 -6.80 -1.97 14.87
N MET A 23 -7.18 -0.88 14.17
CA MET A 23 -6.60 -0.56 12.85
C MET A 23 -5.07 -0.37 12.90
N PRO A 24 -4.48 0.34 13.88
CA PRO A 24 -3.02 0.45 13.94
C PRO A 24 -2.33 -0.90 14.18
N PHE A 25 -3.00 -1.83 14.87
CA PHE A 25 -2.52 -3.21 15.03
C PHE A 25 -2.52 -3.97 13.71
N ALA A 26 -3.61 -3.91 12.95
CA ALA A 26 -3.70 -4.57 11.64
C ALA A 26 -2.61 -4.04 10.69
N VAL A 27 -2.51 -2.72 10.56
CA VAL A 27 -1.51 -2.05 9.70
C VAL A 27 -0.09 -2.41 10.10
N ARG A 28 0.30 -2.23 11.37
CA ARG A 28 1.69 -2.48 11.81
C ARG A 28 2.10 -3.94 11.60
N LEU A 29 1.20 -4.88 11.84
CA LEU A 29 1.46 -6.30 11.69
C LEU A 29 1.64 -6.66 10.21
N HIS A 30 0.71 -6.23 9.35
CA HIS A 30 0.78 -6.52 7.92
C HIS A 30 1.99 -5.86 7.25
N VAL A 31 2.27 -4.59 7.56
CA VAL A 31 3.47 -3.89 7.10
C VAL A 31 4.72 -4.62 7.57
N GLY A 32 4.84 -4.90 8.86
CA GLY A 32 6.03 -5.54 9.39
C GLY A 32 6.28 -6.94 8.82
N VAL A 33 5.24 -7.77 8.71
CA VAL A 33 5.34 -9.12 8.12
C VAL A 33 5.70 -9.04 6.63
N SER A 34 5.10 -8.11 5.87
CA SER A 34 5.44 -7.87 4.47
C SER A 34 6.92 -7.49 4.31
N LEU A 35 7.43 -6.58 5.15
CA LEU A 35 8.84 -6.18 5.13
C LEU A 35 9.79 -7.34 5.42
N ILE A 36 9.48 -8.19 6.41
CA ILE A 36 10.29 -9.40 6.66
C ILE A 36 10.23 -10.36 5.47
N GLY A 37 9.04 -10.52 4.86
CA GLY A 37 8.86 -11.33 3.66
C GLY A 37 9.74 -10.84 2.51
N LEU A 38 9.71 -9.54 2.23
CA LEU A 38 10.55 -8.91 1.20
C LEU A 38 12.05 -9.09 1.48
N LEU A 39 12.50 -8.86 2.72
CA LEU A 39 13.90 -9.07 3.09
C LEU A 39 14.32 -10.53 2.96
N SER A 40 13.42 -11.49 3.23
CA SER A 40 13.72 -12.92 3.05
C SER A 40 13.91 -13.31 1.58
N LEU A 41 13.36 -12.53 0.66
CA LEU A 41 13.55 -12.66 -0.79
C LEU A 41 14.80 -11.89 -1.28
N GLY A 42 15.52 -11.21 -0.39
CA GLY A 42 16.69 -10.41 -0.74
C GLY A 42 16.35 -9.06 -1.39
N VAL A 43 15.12 -8.55 -1.20
CA VAL A 43 14.68 -7.28 -1.79
C VAL A 43 14.32 -6.25 -0.72
N TYR A 44 14.36 -4.98 -1.08
CA TYR A 44 14.23 -3.86 -0.14
C TYR A 44 12.76 -3.55 0.24
N LEU A 45 12.06 -2.70 -0.53
CA LEU A 45 10.66 -2.32 -0.29
C LEU A 45 9.70 -2.84 -1.38
N SER A 46 10.25 -3.42 -2.45
CA SER A 46 9.53 -4.08 -3.54
C SER A 46 10.47 -5.04 -4.29
N PRO A 47 9.93 -5.98 -5.09
CA PRO A 47 10.72 -6.89 -5.93
C PRO A 47 11.61 -6.20 -6.98
N ALA A 48 11.42 -4.90 -7.23
CA ALA A 48 12.24 -4.13 -8.18
C ALA A 48 13.49 -3.51 -7.54
N MET A 49 13.73 -3.76 -6.25
CA MET A 49 14.84 -3.18 -5.47
C MET A 49 15.67 -4.28 -4.81
N ASP A 50 16.48 -4.97 -5.60
CA ASP A 50 17.36 -6.06 -5.15
C ASP A 50 18.44 -5.55 -4.19
N LEU A 51 18.55 -6.16 -3.01
CA LEU A 51 19.61 -5.84 -2.06
C LEU A 51 20.88 -6.59 -2.46
N GLU A 52 21.87 -5.83 -2.93
CA GLU A 52 23.19 -6.38 -3.18
C GLU A 52 23.92 -6.74 -1.88
N ALA A 53 24.81 -7.74 -1.95
CA ALA A 53 25.67 -8.16 -0.82
C ALA A 53 26.85 -7.18 -0.61
N ASN A 54 26.55 -5.90 -0.48
CA ASN A 54 27.47 -4.79 -0.30
C ASN A 54 27.11 -3.98 0.97
N VAL A 55 27.95 -3.04 1.38
CA VAL A 55 27.73 -2.27 2.62
C VAL A 55 26.41 -1.48 2.60
N PRO A 56 26.07 -0.73 1.53
CA PRO A 56 24.75 -0.08 1.39
C PRO A 56 23.58 -1.04 1.52
N GLY A 57 23.60 -2.16 0.81
CA GLY A 57 22.56 -3.20 0.83
C GLY A 57 22.35 -3.77 2.23
N PHE A 58 23.43 -4.10 2.95
CA PHE A 58 23.32 -4.55 4.34
C PHE A 58 22.75 -3.47 5.27
N ALA A 59 23.17 -2.21 5.11
CA ALA A 59 22.69 -1.11 5.94
C ALA A 59 21.20 -0.82 5.71
N LEU A 60 20.75 -0.82 4.45
CA LEU A 60 19.36 -0.66 4.06
C LEU A 60 18.50 -1.83 4.57
N GLY A 61 18.95 -3.07 4.33
CA GLY A 61 18.28 -4.28 4.82
C GLY A 61 18.15 -4.29 6.34
N ALA A 62 19.21 -3.93 7.08
CA ALA A 62 19.16 -3.83 8.54
C ALA A 62 18.19 -2.74 9.02
N THR A 63 18.13 -1.60 8.34
CA THR A 63 17.19 -0.52 8.66
C THR A 63 15.74 -0.99 8.55
N VAL A 64 15.41 -1.67 7.45
CA VAL A 64 14.05 -2.23 7.23
C VAL A 64 13.75 -3.37 8.21
N ALA A 65 14.73 -4.23 8.51
CA ALA A 65 14.57 -5.31 9.47
C ALA A 65 14.23 -4.79 10.87
N VAL A 66 14.97 -3.77 11.33
CA VAL A 66 14.70 -3.12 12.62
C VAL A 66 13.33 -2.44 12.60
N ALA A 67 12.98 -1.72 11.54
CA ALA A 67 11.66 -1.11 11.39
C ALA A 67 10.55 -2.17 11.50
N ALA A 68 10.67 -3.28 10.77
CA ALA A 68 9.72 -4.38 10.78
C ALA A 68 9.56 -5.00 12.17
N VAL A 69 10.65 -5.28 12.88
CA VAL A 69 10.60 -5.84 14.25
C VAL A 69 9.91 -4.88 15.22
N LEU A 70 10.22 -3.58 15.17
CA LEU A 70 9.57 -2.58 16.02
C LEU A 70 8.07 -2.48 15.74
N LEU A 71 7.68 -2.55 14.46
CA LEU A 71 6.28 -2.52 14.04
C LEU A 71 5.51 -3.79 14.45
N ILE A 72 6.09 -4.99 14.29
CA ILE A 72 5.47 -6.28 14.68
C ILE A 72 5.36 -6.41 16.20
N ALA A 73 6.41 -6.05 16.94
CA ALA A 73 6.37 -6.09 18.40
C ALA A 73 5.45 -5.00 18.98
N GLY A 74 5.24 -3.92 18.24
CA GLY A 74 4.58 -2.73 18.75
C GLY A 74 5.39 -2.05 19.85
N TRP A 75 6.72 -2.19 19.81
CA TRP A 75 7.67 -1.59 20.75
C TRP A 75 8.38 -0.43 20.08
N HIS A 76 8.29 0.77 20.66
CA HIS A 76 8.78 2.01 20.05
C HIS A 76 8.24 2.20 18.62
N THR A 77 6.94 1.96 18.46
CA THR A 77 6.30 1.83 17.14
C THR A 77 6.48 3.08 16.26
N ARG A 78 6.47 4.27 16.87
CA ARG A 78 6.73 5.52 16.15
C ARG A 78 8.16 5.60 15.61
N ALA A 79 9.15 5.07 16.33
CA ALA A 79 10.51 4.98 15.83
C ALA A 79 10.60 4.01 14.65
N GLY A 80 9.93 2.85 14.71
CA GLY A 80 9.82 1.93 13.57
C GLY A 80 9.20 2.59 12.34
N ALA A 81 8.12 3.36 12.52
CA ALA A 81 7.51 4.14 11.44
C ALA A 81 8.45 5.21 10.87
N VAL A 82 9.20 5.92 11.72
CA VAL A 82 10.21 6.90 11.26
C VAL A 82 11.34 6.23 10.47
N LEU A 83 11.82 5.06 10.91
CA LEU A 83 12.82 4.30 10.16
C LEU A 83 12.28 3.87 8.79
N LEU A 84 11.04 3.42 8.71
CA LEU A 84 10.40 3.08 7.43
C LEU A 84 10.19 4.32 6.54
N LEU A 85 9.90 5.48 7.10
CA LEU A 85 9.85 6.73 6.33
C LEU A 85 11.23 7.15 5.82
N ALA A 86 12.27 7.01 6.64
CA ALA A 86 13.65 7.29 6.26
C ALA A 86 14.17 6.31 5.20
N ALA A 87 13.69 5.06 5.23
CA ALA A 87 13.98 4.04 4.21
C ALA A 87 13.59 4.50 2.79
N GLY A 88 12.56 5.33 2.64
CA GLY A 88 12.19 5.92 1.34
C GLY A 88 13.34 6.74 0.72
N PRO A 89 13.68 7.92 1.28
CA PRO A 89 14.78 8.74 0.75
C PRO A 89 16.13 8.04 0.70
N LEU A 90 16.44 7.17 1.65
CA LEU A 90 17.68 6.37 1.62
C LEU A 90 17.68 5.39 0.44
N GLY A 91 16.58 4.69 0.20
CA GLY A 91 16.42 3.82 -0.95
C GLY A 91 16.48 4.58 -2.28
N MET A 92 16.04 5.84 -2.33
CA MET A 92 16.15 6.66 -3.55
C MET A 92 17.60 6.91 -3.96
N LEU A 93 18.54 6.92 -3.00
CA LEU A 93 19.97 7.08 -3.29
C LEU A 93 20.57 5.84 -3.96
N GLU A 94 20.06 4.66 -3.65
CA GLU A 94 20.57 3.37 -4.16
C GLU A 94 19.82 2.91 -5.42
N PHE A 95 18.48 2.93 -5.38
CA PHE A 95 17.61 2.36 -6.40
C PHE A 95 16.99 3.41 -7.35
N GLY A 96 17.29 4.68 -7.12
CA GLY A 96 16.67 5.80 -7.82
C GLY A 96 15.26 6.12 -7.33
N VAL A 97 14.70 7.21 -7.88
CA VAL A 97 13.45 7.80 -7.36
C VAL A 97 12.20 6.99 -7.75
N SER A 98 12.14 6.50 -8.99
CA SER A 98 10.93 5.86 -9.52
C SER A 98 10.51 4.61 -8.74
N PRO A 99 11.38 3.63 -8.45
CA PRO A 99 10.97 2.42 -7.73
C PRO A 99 10.43 2.70 -6.32
N VAL A 100 10.97 3.72 -5.64
CA VAL A 100 10.49 4.13 -4.32
C VAL A 100 9.16 4.86 -4.40
N LEU A 101 8.94 5.72 -5.42
CA LEU A 101 7.65 6.41 -5.60
C LEU A 101 6.50 5.43 -5.93
N GLN A 102 6.79 4.29 -6.54
CA GLN A 102 5.80 3.22 -6.71
C GLN A 102 5.38 2.58 -5.38
N ARG A 103 6.11 2.84 -4.29
CA ARG A 103 5.83 2.36 -2.93
C ARG A 103 5.41 3.47 -1.96
N ILE A 104 4.86 4.58 -2.48
CA ILE A 104 4.31 5.66 -1.65
C ILE A 104 3.22 5.15 -0.71
N ASP A 105 2.44 4.15 -1.11
CA ASP A 105 1.45 3.47 -0.27
C ASP A 105 2.06 2.92 1.03
N LEU A 106 3.20 2.25 0.94
CA LEU A 106 3.94 1.72 2.09
C LEU A 106 4.45 2.84 3.01
N LEU A 107 4.96 3.93 2.43
CA LEU A 107 5.35 5.12 3.20
C LEU A 107 4.13 5.81 3.84
N GLY A 108 2.98 5.80 3.15
CA GLY A 108 1.70 6.26 3.67
C GLY A 108 1.23 5.49 4.88
N LEU A 109 1.38 4.17 4.88
CA LEU A 109 1.11 3.31 6.04
C LEU A 109 2.07 3.63 7.20
N ALA A 110 3.33 3.96 6.93
CA ALA A 110 4.25 4.45 7.95
C ALA A 110 3.79 5.79 8.56
N VAL A 111 3.34 6.74 7.73
CA VAL A 111 2.74 8.00 8.22
C VAL A 111 1.49 7.72 9.05
N PHE A 112 0.63 6.79 8.61
CA PHE A 112 -0.56 6.38 9.35
C PHE A 112 -0.17 5.91 10.77
N VAL A 113 0.75 4.96 10.87
CA VAL A 113 1.24 4.42 12.16
C VAL A 113 1.90 5.52 13.01
N LEU A 114 2.65 6.43 12.41
CA LEU A 114 3.27 7.55 13.10
C LEU A 114 2.22 8.48 13.77
N LEU A 115 1.11 8.71 13.08
CA LEU A 115 0.01 9.57 13.55
C LEU A 115 -0.88 8.87 14.57
N THR A 116 -1.25 7.61 14.32
CA THR A 116 -2.14 6.84 15.21
C THR A 116 -1.42 6.26 16.43
N GLY A 117 -0.10 6.11 16.37
CA GLY A 117 0.66 5.35 17.36
C GLY A 117 0.45 3.84 17.24
N PRO A 118 0.80 3.08 18.29
CA PRO A 118 0.96 1.63 18.21
C PRO A 118 -0.36 0.83 18.22
N GLY A 119 -1.47 1.45 18.65
CA GLY A 119 -2.77 0.81 18.83
C GLY A 119 -2.77 -0.28 19.91
N ARG A 120 -3.92 -0.92 20.09
CA ARG A 120 -4.09 -2.02 21.04
C ARG A 120 -3.25 -3.24 20.66
N TRP A 121 -3.01 -4.13 21.61
CA TRP A 121 -2.17 -5.34 21.41
C TRP A 121 -0.74 -5.04 20.98
N SER A 122 -0.19 -3.90 21.38
CA SER A 122 1.20 -3.51 21.16
C SER A 122 1.95 -3.47 22.48
N ALA A 123 3.25 -3.76 22.49
CA ALA A 123 4.04 -3.70 23.72
C ALA A 123 4.00 -2.31 24.39
N ASP A 124 3.95 -1.23 23.60
CA ASP A 124 3.83 0.13 24.12
C ASP A 124 2.45 0.41 24.75
N HIS A 125 1.37 -0.09 24.17
CA HIS A 125 0.03 0.08 24.74
C HIS A 125 -0.17 -0.77 26.01
N GLU A 126 0.24 -2.04 25.99
CA GLU A 126 0.12 -2.93 27.14
C GLU A 126 1.00 -2.48 28.32
N ALA A 127 2.13 -1.82 28.05
CA ALA A 127 2.96 -1.21 29.07
C ALA A 127 2.47 0.18 29.54
N GLY A 128 1.31 0.66 29.06
CA GLY A 128 0.76 1.97 29.41
C GLY A 128 1.55 3.17 28.89
N ARG A 129 2.45 2.97 27.90
CA ARG A 129 3.26 4.02 27.28
C ARG A 129 2.56 4.71 26.12
N ALA A 130 1.43 4.19 25.68
CA ALA A 130 0.64 4.72 24.58
C ALA A 130 -0.87 4.55 24.85
N THR A 131 -1.66 5.41 24.23
CA THR A 131 -3.12 5.42 24.30
C THR A 131 -3.74 5.28 22.92
N ASP A 132 -5.03 4.96 22.87
CA ASP A 132 -5.82 5.03 21.63
C ASP A 132 -5.72 6.43 20.98
N PRO A 133 -5.71 6.53 19.64
CA PRO A 133 -5.62 7.82 18.94
C PRO A 133 -6.89 8.65 19.13
N THR A 134 -6.73 9.97 19.18
CA THR A 134 -7.88 10.89 19.16
C THR A 134 -8.59 10.82 17.80
N ALA A 135 -9.86 11.21 17.77
CA ALA A 135 -10.62 11.26 16.51
C ALA A 135 -9.94 12.15 15.46
N GLU A 136 -9.30 13.24 15.88
CA GLU A 136 -8.54 14.11 14.98
C GLU A 136 -7.28 13.45 14.44
N GLN A 137 -6.51 12.75 15.28
CA GLN A 137 -5.34 11.98 14.84
C GLN A 137 -5.74 10.88 13.86
N ALA A 138 -6.80 10.13 14.17
CA ALA A 138 -7.34 9.11 13.29
C ALA A 138 -7.79 9.69 11.94
N ALA A 139 -8.49 10.83 11.94
CA ALA A 139 -8.92 11.50 10.71
C ALA A 139 -7.73 11.94 9.84
N ARG A 140 -6.68 12.52 10.45
CA ARG A 140 -5.45 12.90 9.75
C ARG A 140 -4.71 11.69 9.19
N ALA A 141 -4.64 10.60 9.95
CA ALA A 141 -4.01 9.36 9.52
C ALA A 141 -4.73 8.73 8.33
N VAL A 142 -6.07 8.64 8.39
CA VAL A 142 -6.89 8.15 7.27
C VAL A 142 -6.76 9.04 6.03
N TRP A 143 -6.69 10.36 6.22
CA TRP A 143 -6.45 11.28 5.11
C TRP A 143 -5.07 11.06 4.46
N ALA A 144 -4.01 10.91 5.26
CA ALA A 144 -2.67 10.63 4.77
C ALA A 144 -2.62 9.30 3.99
N LEU A 145 -3.31 8.27 4.46
CA LEU A 145 -3.40 6.97 3.78
C LEU A 145 -4.12 7.08 2.43
N LYS A 146 -5.24 7.81 2.36
CA LYS A 146 -5.96 8.07 1.11
C LYS A 146 -5.09 8.81 0.10
N LEU A 147 -4.35 9.81 0.57
CA LEU A 147 -3.44 10.57 -0.26
C LEU A 147 -2.33 9.66 -0.82
N ALA A 148 -1.67 8.89 0.05
CA ALA A 148 -0.58 8.01 -0.34
C ALA A 148 -1.03 6.90 -1.30
N ALA A 149 -2.12 6.19 -0.97
CA ALA A 149 -2.68 5.15 -1.83
C ALA A 149 -3.13 5.71 -3.19
N GLY A 150 -3.77 6.89 -3.20
CA GLY A 150 -4.19 7.52 -4.44
C GLY A 150 -3.01 7.98 -5.30
N LEU A 151 -1.94 8.51 -4.68
CA LEU A 151 -0.71 8.86 -5.39
C LEU A 151 0.01 7.63 -5.92
N ALA A 152 0.04 6.51 -5.18
CA ALA A 152 0.63 5.26 -5.63
C ALA A 152 -0.09 4.74 -6.89
N LEU A 153 -1.43 4.70 -6.89
CA LEU A 153 -2.22 4.31 -8.07
C LEU A 153 -1.93 5.20 -9.28
N ILE A 154 -1.92 6.52 -9.09
CA ILE A 154 -1.62 7.46 -10.17
C ILE A 154 -0.21 7.23 -10.71
N PHE A 155 0.78 7.08 -9.83
CA PHE A 155 2.16 6.94 -10.23
C PHE A 155 2.40 5.64 -11.00
N VAL A 156 1.92 4.51 -10.48
CA VAL A 156 1.98 3.20 -11.15
C VAL A 156 1.28 3.24 -12.51
N ALA A 157 0.10 3.85 -12.60
CA ALA A 157 -0.61 4.01 -13.87
C ALA A 157 0.23 4.77 -14.91
N PHE A 158 0.87 5.87 -14.50
CA PHE A 158 1.72 6.64 -15.39
C PHE A 158 2.96 5.85 -15.79
N VAL A 159 3.69 5.27 -14.85
CA VAL A 159 4.97 4.61 -15.13
C VAL A 159 4.79 3.31 -15.91
N GLU A 160 3.89 2.43 -15.47
CA GLU A 160 3.80 1.06 -16.01
C GLU A 160 2.80 0.90 -17.15
N LYS A 161 1.80 1.78 -17.26
CA LYS A 161 0.69 1.59 -18.22
C LYS A 161 0.61 2.67 -19.28
N LEU A 162 0.81 3.94 -18.90
CA LEU A 162 0.61 5.07 -19.82
C LEU A 162 1.91 5.55 -20.48
N ALA A 163 3.04 5.56 -19.75
CA ALA A 163 4.32 6.01 -20.27
C ALA A 163 5.11 4.90 -20.97
N ASP A 164 5.00 3.66 -20.48
CA ASP A 164 5.65 2.48 -21.08
C ASP A 164 4.63 1.37 -21.40
N PRO A 165 3.87 1.51 -22.50
CA PRO A 165 2.95 0.46 -22.92
C PRO A 165 3.66 -0.82 -23.39
N ASP A 166 4.97 -0.79 -23.63
CA ASP A 166 5.71 -1.95 -24.13
C ASP A 166 5.94 -2.96 -23.00
N LEU A 167 6.22 -2.47 -21.79
CA LEU A 167 6.27 -3.28 -20.58
C LEU A 167 4.95 -4.05 -20.35
N ALA A 168 3.82 -3.35 -20.41
CA ALA A 168 2.51 -3.97 -20.21
C ALA A 168 2.14 -4.95 -21.33
N ARG A 169 2.52 -4.66 -22.59
CA ARG A 169 2.34 -5.60 -23.71
C ARG A 169 3.19 -6.85 -23.54
N ALA A 170 4.45 -6.70 -23.13
CA ALA A 170 5.34 -7.83 -22.88
C ALA A 170 4.78 -8.73 -21.76
N PHE A 171 4.21 -8.12 -20.72
CA PHE A 171 3.52 -8.83 -19.65
C PHE A 171 2.28 -9.59 -20.14
N LEU A 172 1.39 -8.93 -20.90
CA LEU A 172 0.18 -9.56 -21.46
C LEU A 172 0.50 -10.65 -22.49
N ALA A 173 1.62 -10.56 -23.20
CA ALA A 173 2.07 -11.63 -24.09
C ALA A 173 2.39 -12.94 -23.35
N HIS A 174 2.86 -12.85 -22.10
CA HIS A 174 3.12 -14.01 -21.24
C HIS A 174 1.88 -14.42 -20.41
N HIS A 175 0.95 -13.48 -20.20
CA HIS A 175 -0.28 -13.67 -19.41
C HIS A 175 -1.51 -13.14 -20.16
N PRO A 176 -1.89 -13.75 -21.30
CA PRO A 176 -2.96 -13.23 -22.15
C PRO A 176 -4.33 -13.23 -21.44
N ASP A 177 -4.54 -14.14 -20.49
CA ASP A 177 -5.76 -14.25 -19.71
C ASP A 177 -6.05 -13.02 -18.83
N LEU A 178 -5.04 -12.16 -18.59
CA LEU A 178 -5.21 -10.92 -17.83
C LEU A 178 -5.85 -9.80 -18.67
N ASN A 179 -5.90 -9.93 -20.00
CA ASN A 179 -6.75 -9.07 -20.81
C ASN A 179 -8.20 -9.56 -20.72
N VAL A 180 -8.85 -9.22 -19.60
CA VAL A 180 -10.22 -9.65 -19.31
C VAL A 180 -11.23 -9.15 -20.35
N ALA A 181 -10.93 -8.06 -21.05
CA ALA A 181 -11.77 -7.56 -22.12
C ALA A 181 -11.80 -8.54 -23.31
N GLN A 182 -10.63 -9.02 -23.75
CA GLN A 182 -10.56 -10.08 -24.76
C GLN A 182 -11.17 -11.39 -24.25
N ALA A 183 -10.93 -11.75 -22.99
CA ALA A 183 -11.45 -12.98 -22.40
C ALA A 183 -13.00 -13.05 -22.42
N ILE A 184 -13.69 -11.90 -22.33
CA ILE A 184 -15.15 -11.81 -22.42
C ILE A 184 -15.66 -11.46 -23.83
N GLY A 185 -14.77 -11.48 -24.84
CA GLY A 185 -15.12 -11.27 -26.25
C GLY A 185 -15.22 -9.81 -26.70
N LEU A 186 -14.71 -8.84 -25.93
CA LEU A 186 -14.61 -7.45 -26.38
C LEU A 186 -13.39 -7.26 -27.30
N PRO A 187 -13.52 -6.48 -28.39
CA PRO A 187 -12.44 -6.27 -29.36
C PRO A 187 -11.44 -5.21 -28.87
N LEU A 188 -10.89 -5.38 -27.66
CA LEU A 188 -9.88 -4.49 -27.06
C LEU A 188 -8.51 -5.15 -27.13
N GLY A 189 -7.62 -4.62 -27.98
CA GLY A 189 -6.22 -5.03 -28.02
C GLY A 189 -5.50 -4.78 -26.70
N ASP A 190 -4.33 -5.39 -26.52
CA ASP A 190 -3.55 -5.29 -25.28
C ASP A 190 -3.13 -3.86 -24.95
N THR A 191 -2.84 -3.06 -25.97
CA THR A 191 -2.50 -1.64 -25.84
C THR A 191 -3.70 -0.83 -25.32
N GLU A 192 -4.87 -1.02 -25.94
CA GLU A 192 -6.10 -0.32 -25.55
C GLU A 192 -6.54 -0.72 -24.15
N PHE A 193 -6.46 -2.02 -23.84
CA PHE A 193 -6.75 -2.55 -22.51
C PHE A 193 -5.81 -1.96 -21.45
N THR A 194 -4.50 -1.94 -21.72
CA THR A 194 -3.50 -1.34 -20.81
C THR A 194 -3.79 0.13 -20.56
N ARG A 195 -4.06 0.91 -21.62
CA ARG A 195 -4.36 2.35 -21.48
C ARG A 195 -5.65 2.58 -20.69
N LEU A 196 -6.67 1.77 -20.92
CA LEU A 196 -7.92 1.83 -20.17
C LEU A 196 -7.69 1.50 -18.69
N ALA A 197 -6.91 0.45 -18.39
CA ALA A 197 -6.54 0.10 -17.01
C ALA A 197 -5.79 1.25 -16.33
N GLY A 198 -4.80 1.85 -16.99
CA GLY A 198 -4.09 3.02 -16.47
C GLY A 198 -5.01 4.22 -16.22
N ALA A 199 -5.95 4.51 -17.15
CA ALA A 199 -6.92 5.58 -16.96
C ALA A 199 -7.85 5.33 -15.75
N ILE A 200 -8.26 4.08 -15.53
CA ILE A 200 -9.06 3.67 -14.37
C ILE A 200 -8.28 3.82 -13.07
N GLU A 201 -7.00 3.45 -13.03
CA GLU A 201 -6.15 3.65 -11.85
C GLU A 201 -5.94 5.12 -11.50
N VAL A 202 -5.73 5.99 -12.51
CA VAL A 202 -5.67 7.44 -12.30
C VAL A 202 -7.01 7.96 -11.75
N LEU A 203 -8.13 7.53 -12.32
CA LEU A 203 -9.46 7.90 -11.82
C LEU A 203 -9.66 7.46 -10.36
N PHE A 204 -9.31 6.22 -10.03
CA PHE A 204 -9.42 5.70 -8.67
C PHE A 204 -8.52 6.46 -7.70
N GLY A 205 -7.29 6.79 -8.10
CA GLY A 205 -6.40 7.61 -7.29
C GLY A 205 -6.97 9.00 -7.00
N LEU A 206 -7.52 9.67 -8.02
CA LEU A 206 -8.17 10.98 -7.85
C LEU A 206 -9.43 10.91 -6.97
N LEU A 207 -10.22 9.85 -7.11
CA LEU A 207 -11.41 9.63 -6.28
C LEU A 207 -11.03 9.35 -4.81
N LEU A 208 -9.97 8.56 -4.56
CA LEU A 208 -9.44 8.35 -3.20
C LEU A 208 -8.97 9.65 -2.56
N ILE A 209 -8.14 10.42 -3.27
CA ILE A 209 -7.59 11.70 -2.79
C ILE A 209 -8.71 12.70 -2.47
N SER A 210 -9.72 12.80 -3.36
CA SER A 210 -10.87 13.67 -3.15
C SER A 210 -11.84 13.17 -2.06
N GLY A 211 -11.67 11.92 -1.60
CA GLY A 211 -12.58 11.27 -0.67
C GLY A 211 -13.94 10.92 -1.29
N ALA A 212 -14.03 10.92 -2.63
CA ALA A 212 -15.22 10.52 -3.36
C ALA A 212 -15.28 8.99 -3.46
N LEU A 213 -16.39 8.41 -3.01
CA LEU A 213 -16.69 6.97 -3.14
C LEU A 213 -15.60 5.97 -2.64
N PRO A 214 -14.87 6.23 -1.53
CA PRO A 214 -13.77 5.36 -1.10
C PRO A 214 -14.19 3.90 -0.87
N GLN A 215 -15.41 3.67 -0.37
CA GLN A 215 -15.95 2.33 -0.17
C GLN A 215 -16.16 1.58 -1.49
N ALA A 216 -16.66 2.26 -2.53
CA ALA A 216 -16.84 1.65 -3.84
C ALA A 216 -15.48 1.32 -4.48
N ILE A 217 -14.50 2.21 -4.33
CA ILE A 217 -13.15 1.98 -4.84
C ILE A 217 -12.54 0.75 -4.19
N ILE A 218 -12.62 0.61 -2.86
CA ILE A 218 -12.10 -0.57 -2.15
C ILE A 218 -12.75 -1.86 -2.66
N LEU A 219 -14.07 -1.86 -2.85
CA LEU A 219 -14.80 -3.02 -3.35
C LEU A 219 -14.41 -3.38 -4.80
N ILE A 220 -14.31 -2.38 -5.67
CA ILE A 220 -14.03 -2.59 -7.10
C ILE A 220 -12.55 -2.91 -7.30
N ALA A 221 -11.63 -2.12 -6.75
CA ALA A 221 -10.18 -2.33 -6.85
C ALA A 221 -9.75 -3.62 -6.13
N GLY A 222 -10.46 -4.02 -5.07
CA GLY A 222 -10.22 -5.29 -4.39
C GLY A 222 -10.32 -6.50 -5.32
N ILE A 223 -11.15 -6.45 -6.38
CA ILE A 223 -11.29 -7.57 -7.33
C ILE A 223 -9.97 -7.84 -8.08
N PRO A 224 -9.40 -6.90 -8.86
CA PRO A 224 -8.13 -7.13 -9.54
C PRO A 224 -6.97 -7.40 -8.57
N PHE A 225 -6.91 -6.73 -7.41
CA PHE A 225 -5.89 -7.00 -6.38
C PHE A 225 -5.91 -8.44 -5.86
N ASN A 226 -7.09 -9.06 -5.72
CA ASN A 226 -7.18 -10.47 -5.31
C ASN A 226 -7.05 -11.42 -6.51
N ALA A 227 -7.43 -10.98 -7.71
CA ALA A 227 -7.25 -11.78 -8.92
C ALA A 227 -5.75 -12.01 -9.20
N THR A 228 -4.88 -11.01 -8.99
CA THR A 228 -3.43 -11.20 -9.16
C THR A 228 -2.85 -12.24 -8.22
N LEU A 229 -3.40 -12.44 -7.01
CA LEU A 229 -2.98 -13.54 -6.13
C LEU A 229 -3.22 -14.92 -6.76
N PHE A 230 -4.32 -15.09 -7.49
CA PHE A 230 -4.60 -16.35 -8.19
C PHE A 230 -3.55 -16.64 -9.27
N PHE A 231 -3.07 -15.61 -9.96
CA PHE A 231 -2.11 -15.75 -11.05
C PHE A 231 -0.64 -15.81 -10.60
N PHE A 232 -0.27 -15.09 -9.54
CA PHE A 232 1.13 -14.87 -9.15
C PHE A 232 1.49 -15.39 -7.75
N GLY A 233 0.50 -15.88 -6.98
CA GLY A 233 0.71 -16.62 -5.74
C GLY A 233 1.38 -15.82 -4.62
N ASN A 234 2.37 -16.43 -3.96
CA ASN A 234 2.92 -15.95 -2.69
C ASN A 234 3.68 -14.62 -2.80
N THR A 235 4.29 -14.33 -3.95
CA THR A 235 5.04 -13.07 -4.15
C THR A 235 4.10 -11.87 -4.12
N GLU A 236 2.97 -11.96 -4.83
CA GLU A 236 1.92 -10.93 -4.78
C GLU A 236 1.27 -10.87 -3.39
N LEU A 237 1.09 -12.01 -2.72
CA LEU A 237 0.54 -12.03 -1.37
C LEU A 237 1.39 -11.19 -0.41
N ILE A 238 2.70 -11.39 -0.41
CA ILE A 238 3.64 -10.63 0.44
C ILE A 238 3.60 -9.13 0.08
N GLY A 239 3.50 -8.80 -1.21
CA GLY A 239 3.41 -7.42 -1.70
C GLY A 239 2.11 -6.70 -1.29
N HIS A 240 1.00 -7.43 -1.23
CA HIS A 240 -0.34 -6.91 -0.90
C HIS A 240 -0.72 -6.98 0.56
N LEU A 241 0.02 -7.73 1.41
CA LEU A 241 -0.23 -7.75 2.86
C LEU A 241 -0.47 -6.35 3.46
N PRO A 242 0.36 -5.32 3.17
CA PRO A 242 0.14 -3.97 3.70
C PRO A 242 -1.19 -3.33 3.29
N ILE A 243 -1.75 -3.72 2.13
CA ILE A 243 -3.02 -3.20 1.60
C ILE A 243 -4.22 -3.82 2.35
N TYR A 244 -4.09 -5.04 2.85
CA TYR A 244 -5.13 -5.74 3.59
C TYR A 244 -5.29 -5.29 5.06
N GLY A 245 -4.27 -4.65 5.63
CA GLY A 245 -4.27 -4.15 7.02
C GLY A 245 -5.03 -2.85 7.20
#